data_AF-A0A164G8R7-F1
#
_entry.id   AF-A0A164G8R7-F1
#
_cell.length_a   1.000
_cell.length_b   1.000
_cell.length_c   1.000
_cell.angle_alpha   90.00
_cell.angle_beta   90.00
_cell.angle_gamma   90.00
#
_symmetry.space_group_name_H-M   'P 1'
#
loop_
_entity.id
_entity.type
_entity.pdbx_description
1 polymer ?
#
loop_
_entity_poly.entity_id
_entity_poly.type
_entity_poly.pdbx_seq_one_letter_code
_entity_poly.pdbx_strand_id
1 'polypeptide(L)'
;MQQELQAFNARKRSLTQSLHALDTSLAAVTRELTITEPMVRQGVMSEVELLRLKRQQSELMGQRAERQNRYLTDANNELTRVASELSQTKENA
;
A
#
# COMPACT_ATOMS: atom_id res chain seq x y z
N MET A 1 -18.47 10.88 17.17
CA MET A 1 -17.19 11.45 17.69
C MET A 1 -16.21 10.42 18.26
N GLN A 2 -16.33 9.90 19.50
CA GLN A 2 -15.28 9.01 20.06
C GLN A 2 -15.12 7.67 19.30
N GLN A 3 -16.23 7.03 18.92
CA GLN A 3 -16.19 5.79 18.13
C GLN A 3 -15.60 6.03 16.72
N GLU A 4 -15.94 7.14 16.09
CA GLU A 4 -15.38 7.57 14.79
C GLU A 4 -13.87 7.78 14.84
N LEU A 5 -13.38 8.45 15.90
CA LEU A 5 -11.96 8.68 16.09
C LEU A 5 -11.21 7.35 16.31
N GLN A 6 -11.80 6.40 17.04
CA GLN A 6 -11.23 5.06 17.21
C GLN A 6 -11.19 4.28 15.89
N ALA A 7 -12.28 4.29 15.12
CA ALA A 7 -12.35 3.62 13.81
C ALA A 7 -11.34 4.22 12.82
N PHE A 8 -11.22 5.55 12.77
CA PHE A 8 -10.21 6.26 11.96
C PHE A 8 -8.79 5.81 12.32
N ASN A 9 -8.46 5.83 13.62
CA ASN A 9 -7.13 5.42 14.08
C ASN A 9 -6.85 3.94 13.80
N ALA A 10 -7.84 3.07 13.92
CA ALA A 10 -7.71 1.65 13.59
C ALA A 10 -7.42 1.45 12.09
N ARG A 11 -8.15 2.13 11.20
CA ARG A 11 -7.90 2.10 9.74
C ARG A 11 -6.50 2.61 9.40
N LYS A 12 -6.07 3.73 9.97
CA LYS A 12 -4.72 4.29 9.77
C LYS A 12 -3.62 3.33 10.22
N ARG A 13 -3.78 2.68 11.38
CA ARG A 13 -2.83 1.67 11.87
C ARG A 13 -2.76 0.46 10.94
N SER A 14 -3.91 -0.08 10.55
CA SER A 14 -3.99 -1.23 9.63
C SER A 14 -3.32 -0.94 8.27
N LEU A 15 -3.56 0.25 7.71
CA LEU A 15 -2.87 0.70 6.50
C LEU A 15 -1.35 0.74 6.71
N THR A 16 -0.90 1.39 7.78
CA THR A 16 0.54 1.56 8.06
C THR A 16 1.23 0.22 8.21
N GLN A 17 0.62 -0.73 8.92
CA GLN A 17 1.14 -2.09 9.06
C GLN A 17 1.20 -2.83 7.72
N SER A 18 0.16 -2.68 6.88
CA SER A 18 0.11 -3.30 5.56
C SER A 18 1.19 -2.74 4.63
N LEU A 19 1.37 -1.42 4.62
CA LEU A 19 2.40 -0.76 3.81
C LEU A 19 3.80 -1.14 4.27
N HIS A 20 4.04 -1.21 5.59
CA HIS A 20 5.32 -1.66 6.13
C HIS A 20 5.67 -3.09 5.70
N ALA A 21 4.69 -4.00 5.71
CA ALA A 21 4.91 -5.38 5.26
C ALA A 21 5.28 -5.43 3.76
N LEU A 22 4.57 -4.68 2.92
CA LEU A 22 4.87 -4.58 1.48
C LEU A 22 6.23 -3.95 1.23
N ASP A 23 6.59 -2.89 1.96
CA ASP A 23 7.89 -2.23 1.86
C ASP A 23 9.03 -3.18 2.24
N THR A 24 8.82 -4.01 3.27
CA THR A 24 9.80 -5.04 3.68
C THR A 24 9.98 -6.09 2.58
N SER A 25 8.90 -6.58 1.99
CA SER A 25 8.97 -7.54 0.87
C SER A 25 9.61 -6.94 -0.38
N LEU A 26 9.30 -5.68 -0.70
CA LEU A 26 9.93 -4.95 -1.80
C LEU A 26 11.44 -4.79 -1.59
N ALA A 27 11.87 -4.45 -0.37
CA ALA A 27 13.28 -4.32 -0.05
C ALA A 27 14.03 -5.66 -0.23
N ALA A 28 13.41 -6.77 0.18
CA ALA A 28 13.97 -8.12 -0.01
C ALA A 28 14.14 -8.47 -1.49
N VAL A 29 13.08 -8.37 -2.30
CA VAL A 29 13.14 -8.68 -3.74
C VAL A 29 14.09 -7.75 -4.48
N THR A 30 14.12 -6.46 -4.11
CA THR A 30 15.05 -5.50 -4.71
C THR A 30 16.50 -5.88 -4.42
N ARG A 31 16.79 -6.35 -3.20
CA ARG A 31 18.13 -6.85 -2.86
C ARG A 31 18.49 -8.14 -3.60
N GLU A 32 17.53 -9.04 -3.81
CA GLU A 32 17.77 -10.23 -4.63
C GLU A 32 18.08 -9.86 -6.08
N LEU A 33 17.36 -8.87 -6.63
CA LEU A 33 17.62 -8.35 -7.98
C LEU A 33 19.02 -7.76 -8.12
N THR A 34 19.49 -6.97 -7.17
CA THR A 34 20.83 -6.35 -7.24
C THR A 34 21.96 -7.37 -7.21
N ILE A 35 21.73 -8.52 -6.58
CA ILE A 35 22.68 -9.65 -6.55
C ILE A 35 22.55 -10.49 -7.83
N THR A 36 21.33 -10.73 -8.30
CA THR A 36 21.04 -11.62 -9.42
C THR A 36 21.40 -11.01 -10.78
N GLU A 37 21.16 -9.71 -10.98
CA GLU A 37 21.48 -9.03 -12.25
C GLU A 37 22.94 -9.19 -12.72
N PRO A 38 23.98 -8.99 -11.88
CA PRO A 38 25.36 -9.25 -12.31
C PRO A 38 25.64 -10.73 -12.59
N MET A 39 25.05 -11.66 -11.82
CA MET A 39 25.22 -13.10 -12.03
C MET A 39 24.66 -13.56 -13.38
N VAL A 40 23.48 -13.05 -13.76
CA VAL A 40 22.90 -13.30 -15.09
C VAL A 40 23.76 -12.71 -16.19
N ARG A 41 24.27 -11.47 -16.02
CA ARG A 41 25.20 -10.86 -17.00
C ARG A 41 26.50 -11.64 -17.18
N GLN A 42 26.95 -12.33 -16.13
CA GLN A 42 28.13 -13.20 -16.16
C GLN A 42 27.82 -14.61 -16.71
N GLY A 43 26.55 -14.90 -17.04
CA GLY A 43 26.12 -16.20 -17.55
C GLY A 43 26.07 -17.31 -16.49
N VAL A 44 26.20 -16.97 -15.20
CA VAL A 44 26.21 -17.95 -14.10
C VAL A 44 24.83 -18.15 -13.46
N MET A 45 23.79 -17.48 -13.98
CA MET A 45 22.42 -17.58 -13.50
C MET A 45 21.40 -17.40 -14.64
N SER A 46 20.18 -17.92 -14.47
CA SER A 46 19.12 -17.90 -15.49
C SER A 46 18.47 -16.53 -15.67
N GLU A 47 18.34 -16.07 -16.92
CA GLU A 47 17.56 -14.86 -17.27
C GLU A 47 16.08 -14.97 -16.90
N VAL A 48 15.52 -16.19 -16.95
CA VAL A 48 14.12 -16.43 -16.59
C VAL A 48 13.88 -16.15 -15.11
N GLU A 49 14.86 -16.46 -14.26
CA GLU A 49 14.78 -16.20 -12.82
C GLU A 49 14.82 -14.70 -12.54
N LEU A 50 15.69 -13.96 -13.24
CA LEU A 50 15.70 -12.50 -13.17
C LEU A 50 14.36 -11.88 -13.59
N LEU A 51 13.76 -12.38 -14.67
CA LEU A 51 12.42 -11.94 -15.10
C LEU A 51 11.34 -12.26 -14.07
N ARG A 52 11.44 -13.41 -13.39
CA ARG A 52 10.52 -13.79 -12.30
C ARG A 52 10.62 -12.81 -11.14
N LEU A 53 11.82 -12.46 -10.69
CA LEU A 53 12.05 -11.49 -9.62
C LEU A 53 11.53 -10.09 -10.00
N LYS A 54 11.76 -9.64 -11.24
CA LYS A 54 11.23 -8.35 -11.73
C LYS A 54 9.71 -8.31 -11.74
N ARG A 55 9.04 -9.38 -12.16
CA ARG A 55 7.57 -9.49 -12.07
C ARG A 55 7.08 -9.44 -10.63
N GLN A 56 7.73 -10.16 -9.72
CA GLN A 56 7.39 -10.14 -8.30
C GLN A 56 7.54 -8.74 -7.69
N GLN A 57 8.61 -8.01 -8.02
CA GLN A 57 8.79 -6.62 -7.60
C GLN A 57 7.65 -5.73 -8.12
N SER A 58 7.32 -5.83 -9.41
CA SER A 58 6.24 -5.05 -10.03
C SER A 58 4.88 -5.33 -9.39
N GLU A 59 4.60 -6.60 -9.07
CA GLU A 59 3.35 -7.00 -8.41
C GLU A 59 3.25 -6.39 -7.01
N LEU A 60 4.32 -6.47 -6.21
CA LEU A 60 4.37 -5.85 -4.88
C LEU A 60 4.21 -4.33 -4.94
N MET A 61 4.83 -3.67 -5.92
CA MET A 61 4.63 -2.23 -6.14
C MET A 61 3.18 -1.90 -6.48
N GLY A 62 2.53 -2.71 -7.32
CA GLY A 62 1.12 -2.58 -7.67
C GLY A 62 0.21 -2.72 -6.44
N GLN A 63 0.42 -3.77 -5.64
CA GLN A 63 -0.33 -3.99 -4.39
C GLN A 63 -0.17 -2.82 -3.41
N ARG A 64 1.04 -2.26 -3.30
CA ARG A 64 1.31 -1.09 -2.45
C ARG A 64 0.53 0.13 -2.93
N ALA A 65 0.58 0.44 -4.21
CA ALA A 65 -0.15 1.56 -4.80
C ALA A 65 -1.67 1.40 -4.62
N GLU A 66 -2.20 0.20 -4.86
CA GLU A 66 -3.62 -0.11 -4.67
C GLU A 66 -4.06 0.13 -3.22
N ARG A 67 -3.25 -0.30 -2.23
CA ARG A 67 -3.54 -0.08 -0.80
C ARG A 67 -3.57 1.39 -0.43
N GLN A 68 -2.64 2.18 -0.95
CA GLN A 68 -2.60 3.64 -0.74
C GLN A 68 -3.82 4.31 -1.35
N ASN A 69 -4.14 3.97 -2.60
CA ASN A 69 -5.28 4.53 -3.31
C ASN A 69 -6.61 4.19 -2.63
N ARG A 70 -6.80 2.93 -2.20
CA ARG A 70 -8.00 2.51 -1.47
C ARG A 70 -8.18 3.32 -0.19
N TYR A 71 -7.12 3.54 0.58
CA TYR A 71 -7.20 4.38 1.78
C TYR A 71 -7.57 5.83 1.49
N LEU A 72 -7.01 6.43 0.44
CA LEU A 72 -7.36 7.80 0.04
C LEU A 72 -8.84 7.91 -0.35
N THR A 73 -9.35 6.95 -1.12
CA THR A 73 -10.77 6.88 -1.50
C THR A 73 -11.66 6.75 -0.26
N ASP A 74 -11.33 5.82 0.65
CA ASP A 74 -12.10 5.60 1.88
C ASP A 74 -12.11 6.84 2.78
N ALA A 75 -10.97 7.53 2.89
CA ALA A 75 -10.84 8.76 3.67
C ALA A 75 -11.68 9.91 3.08
N ASN A 76 -11.69 10.08 1.75
CA ASN A 76 -12.50 11.09 1.07
C ASN A 76 -14.00 10.83 1.20
N ASN A 77 -14.41 9.56 1.08
CA ASN A 77 -15.81 9.16 1.27
C ASN A 77 -16.28 9.46 2.70
N GLU A 78 -15.44 9.16 3.69
CA GLU A 78 -15.74 9.45 5.10
C GLU A 78 -15.84 10.95 5.38
N LEU A 79 -14.90 11.75 4.86
CA LEU A 79 -14.93 13.20 4.99
C LEU A 79 -16.23 13.78 4.42
N THR A 80 -16.65 13.28 3.26
CA THR A 80 -17.90 13.71 2.60
C THR A 80 -19.13 13.34 3.43
N ARG A 81 -19.16 12.13 4.00
CA ARG A 81 -20.23 11.67 4.90
C ARG A 81 -20.35 12.55 6.14
N VAL A 82 -19.24 12.76 6.84
CA VAL A 82 -19.21 13.58 8.08
C VAL A 82 -19.58 15.04 7.78
N ALA A 83 -19.12 15.60 6.65
CA ALA A 83 -19.51 16.95 6.25
C ALA A 83 -21.02 17.09 6.00
N SER A 84 -21.64 16.08 5.38
CA SER A 84 -23.09 16.04 5.14
C SER A 84 -23.89 15.95 6.44
N GLU A 85 -23.48 15.06 7.35
CA GLU A 85 -24.10 14.90 8.68
C GLU A 85 -24.01 16.21 9.51
N LEU A 86 -22.89 16.92 9.41
CA LEU A 86 -22.69 18.21 10.09
C LEU A 86 -23.55 19.33 9.47
N SER A 87 -23.77 19.31 8.16
CA SER A 87 -24.64 20.28 7.49
C SER A 87 -26.10 20.09 7.91
N GLN A 88 -26.59 18.84 7.90
CA GLN A 88 -27.97 18.52 8.29
C GLN A 88 -28.26 18.83 9.76
N THR A 89 -27.28 18.60 10.65
CA THR A 89 -27.44 18.93 12.07
C THR A 89 -27.47 20.43 12.35
N LYS A 90 -26.81 21.25 11.53
CA LYS A 90 -26.91 22.73 11.62
C LYS A 90 -28.20 23.29 11.06
N GLU A 91 -28.83 22.63 10.09
CA GLU A 91 -30.07 23.08 9.47
C GLU A 91 -31.32 22.73 10.32
N ASN A 92 -31.20 21.70 11.16
CA ASN A 92 -32.25 21.25 12.07
C ASN A 92 -32.14 21.81 13.51
N ALA A 93 -31.20 22.73 13.77
CA ALA A 93 -30.93 23.35 15.07
C ALA A 93 -31.19 24.86 15.03
#